data_AF-A0A2D2H057-F1
#
_entry.id   AF-A0A2D2H057-F1
#
_cell.length_a   1.000
_cell.length_b   1.000
_cell.length_c   1.000
_cell.angle_alpha   90.00
_cell.angle_beta   90.00
_cell.angle_gamma   90.00
#
_symmetry.space_group_name_H-M   'P 1'
#
loop_
_entity.id
_entity.type
_entity.pdbx_description
1 polymer ?
#
loop_
_entity_poly.entity_id
_entity_poly.type
_entity_poly.pdbx_seq_one_letter_code
_entity_poly.pdbx_strand_id
1 'polypeptide(L)'
;MRVRERIRALTQPAAYAGLLHEPARLMRLAKDQDLTPVEAARQARLAAMLEILTICPMRLSNLLGLRLDRHLRYLGPKGRRLTHLVIAGHEVKNGEPIEWPVPEESARLIERYIRSYRPDLTDEGNPYLFPGAGAGPISASSLSHHLKAHLWEVIGVEVNPHLMRSFAAWLHLRHYPEAIDEVRRILGHRSIETTMRHYILFEKEAAALRFGRSVLRLREETRGLALASRLVRRPVARAGWAGERRSQAALPAPARVAGVSSPDLGGVPGQPGPAVAPAVQGKALGAGQHHQGRGRLGPLPGLPAVARAARSGPPAGGAGDRRERRPVLR
;
A
#
# COMPACT_ATOMS: atom_id res chain seq x y z
N MET A 1 12.95 2.30 -10.56
CA MET A 1 12.38 1.32 -9.61
C MET A 1 11.12 0.72 -10.22
N ARG A 2 11.02 -0.61 -10.34
CA ARG A 2 9.83 -1.28 -10.90
C ARG A 2 8.64 -1.09 -9.95
N VAL A 3 7.40 -1.06 -10.45
CA VAL A 3 6.18 -0.88 -9.62
C VAL A 3 6.14 -1.85 -8.42
N ARG A 4 6.60 -3.10 -8.64
CA ARG A 4 6.68 -4.14 -7.60
C ARG A 4 7.65 -3.79 -6.44
N GLU A 5 8.76 -3.14 -6.73
CA GLU A 5 9.70 -2.73 -5.69
C GLU A 5 9.12 -1.57 -4.88
N ARG A 6 8.48 -0.60 -5.56
CA ARG A 6 7.84 0.54 -4.89
C ARG A 6 6.72 0.10 -3.96
N ILE A 7 5.90 -0.87 -4.38
CA ILE A 7 4.84 -1.36 -3.50
C ILE A 7 5.43 -2.11 -2.30
N ARG A 8 6.48 -2.93 -2.48
CA ARG A 8 7.17 -3.58 -1.36
C ARG A 8 7.76 -2.59 -0.35
N ALA A 9 8.30 -1.47 -0.84
CA ALA A 9 8.79 -0.38 0.02
C ALA A 9 7.63 0.28 0.76
N LEU A 10 6.52 0.55 0.08
CA LEU A 10 5.33 1.15 0.69
C LEU A 10 4.68 0.23 1.74
N THR A 11 4.71 -1.09 1.54
CA THR A 11 4.10 -2.06 2.46
C THR A 11 4.97 -2.37 3.68
N GLN A 12 6.12 -1.71 3.84
CA GLN A 12 6.89 -1.77 5.08
C GLN A 12 6.13 -1.06 6.22
N PRO A 13 6.21 -1.57 7.47
CA PRO A 13 5.42 -1.05 8.60
C PRO A 13 5.45 0.47 8.78
N ALA A 14 6.64 1.07 8.76
CA ALA A 14 6.79 2.51 8.92
C ALA A 14 6.18 3.31 7.76
N ALA A 15 6.35 2.83 6.53
CA ALA A 15 5.92 3.56 5.33
C ALA A 15 4.38 3.59 5.19
N TYR A 16 3.70 2.44 5.32
CA TYR A 16 2.24 2.46 5.24
C TYR A 16 1.61 3.12 6.47
N ALA A 17 2.20 3.00 7.67
CA ALA A 17 1.71 3.71 8.85
C ALA A 17 1.81 5.23 8.63
N GLY A 18 2.96 5.70 8.14
CA GLY A 18 3.13 7.10 7.74
C GLY A 18 2.07 7.55 6.74
N LEU A 19 1.87 6.79 5.65
CA LEU A 19 0.86 7.09 4.63
C LEU A 19 -0.57 7.20 5.23
N LEU A 20 -0.97 6.23 6.06
CA LEU A 20 -2.33 6.18 6.63
C LEU A 20 -2.59 7.31 7.64
N HIS A 21 -1.57 7.78 8.36
CA HIS A 21 -1.71 8.87 9.32
C HIS A 21 -1.46 10.27 8.72
N GLU A 22 -0.95 10.34 7.49
CA GLU A 22 -0.55 11.59 6.86
C GLU A 22 -1.70 12.58 6.61
N PRO A 23 -2.91 12.16 6.17
CA PRO A 23 -4.04 13.10 6.03
C PRO A 23 -4.35 13.84 7.33
N ALA A 24 -4.38 13.12 8.45
CA ALA A 24 -4.65 13.72 9.76
C ALA A 24 -3.49 14.63 10.21
N ARG A 25 -2.24 14.26 9.92
CA ARG A 25 -1.06 15.10 10.21
C ARG A 25 -1.09 16.40 9.41
N LEU A 26 -1.34 16.34 8.11
CA LEU A 26 -1.46 17.51 7.23
C LEU A 26 -2.59 18.44 7.66
N MET A 27 -3.73 17.89 8.07
CA MET A 27 -4.85 18.68 8.58
C MET A 27 -4.56 19.34 9.94
N ARG A 28 -3.61 18.81 10.73
CA ARG A 28 -3.09 19.48 11.93
C ARG A 28 -2.11 20.59 11.56
N LEU A 29 -1.20 20.35 10.62
CA LEU A 29 -0.25 21.36 10.14
C LEU A 29 -0.99 22.55 9.51
N ALA A 30 -2.09 22.31 8.79
CA ALA A 30 -2.93 23.37 8.24
C ALA A 30 -3.59 24.29 9.30
N LYS A 31 -3.43 24.02 10.60
CA LYS A 31 -3.91 24.90 11.68
C LYS A 31 -2.79 25.70 12.32
N ASP A 32 -1.56 25.51 11.87
CA ASP A 32 -0.42 26.26 12.34
C ASP A 32 -0.62 27.75 12.02
N GLN A 33 -0.42 28.61 13.02
CA GLN A 33 -0.64 30.05 12.92
C GLN A 33 0.48 30.74 12.15
N ASP A 34 1.63 30.08 12.02
CA ASP A 34 2.79 30.60 11.29
C ASP A 34 2.62 30.45 9.76
N LEU A 35 1.63 29.69 9.29
CA LEU A 35 1.34 29.51 7.86
C LEU A 35 0.43 30.63 7.33
N THR A 36 0.75 31.11 6.13
CA THR A 36 -0.22 31.93 5.39
C THR A 36 -1.47 31.12 5.04
N PRO A 37 -2.64 31.78 4.84
CA PRO A 37 -3.88 31.07 4.48
C PRO A 37 -3.72 30.13 3.27
N VAL A 38 -2.99 30.58 2.25
CA VAL A 38 -2.71 29.79 1.04
C VAL A 38 -1.84 28.57 1.34
N GLU A 39 -0.83 28.69 2.21
CA GLU A 39 0.02 27.56 2.61
C GLU A 39 -0.76 26.54 3.43
N ALA A 40 -1.52 26.99 4.43
CA ALA A 40 -2.42 26.15 5.21
C ALA A 40 -3.39 25.39 4.29
N ALA A 41 -3.97 26.10 3.31
CA ALA A 41 -4.87 25.50 2.35
C ALA A 41 -4.21 24.46 1.43
N ARG A 42 -2.94 24.66 1.04
CA ARG A 42 -2.17 23.65 0.28
C ARG A 42 -1.96 22.37 1.09
N GLN A 43 -1.69 22.46 2.40
CA GLN A 43 -1.58 21.31 3.29
C GLN A 43 -2.93 20.57 3.40
N ALA A 44 -4.02 21.30 3.66
CA ALA A 44 -5.36 20.73 3.75
C ALA A 44 -5.83 20.11 2.43
N ARG A 45 -5.47 20.70 1.28
CA ARG A 45 -5.72 20.12 -0.05
C ARG A 45 -5.04 18.78 -0.20
N LEU A 46 -3.76 18.69 0.14
CA LEU A 46 -3.01 17.44 0.06
C LEU A 46 -3.59 16.38 1.01
N ALA A 47 -4.00 16.79 2.22
CA ALA A 47 -4.69 15.91 3.17
C ALA A 47 -5.95 15.31 2.55
N ALA A 48 -6.84 16.13 1.98
CA ALA A 48 -8.08 15.67 1.36
C ALA A 48 -7.83 14.77 0.14
N MET A 49 -6.82 15.07 -0.67
CA MET A 49 -6.43 14.22 -1.80
C MET A 49 -5.96 12.83 -1.34
N LEU A 50 -5.08 12.79 -0.34
CA LEU A 50 -4.57 11.55 0.23
C LEU A 50 -5.66 10.72 0.88
N GLU A 51 -6.54 11.37 1.65
CA GLU A 51 -7.69 10.73 2.28
C GLU A 51 -8.56 10.05 1.22
N ILE A 52 -8.97 10.78 0.18
CA ILE A 52 -9.79 10.24 -0.91
C ILE A 52 -9.08 9.07 -1.61
N LEU A 53 -7.80 9.21 -1.96
CA LEU A 53 -7.06 8.12 -2.62
C LEU A 53 -6.87 6.89 -1.74
N THR A 54 -6.91 7.05 -0.41
CA THR A 54 -6.80 5.97 0.56
C THR A 54 -8.12 5.22 0.72
N ILE A 55 -9.25 5.94 0.84
CA ILE A 55 -10.56 5.31 1.02
C ILE A 55 -11.20 4.87 -0.29
N CYS A 56 -10.93 5.58 -1.40
CA CYS A 56 -11.51 5.39 -2.71
C CYS A 56 -10.37 5.44 -3.74
N PRO A 57 -9.77 4.29 -4.10
CA PRO A 57 -8.56 4.25 -4.93
C PRO A 57 -8.87 4.58 -6.40
N MET A 58 -9.36 5.78 -6.68
CA MET A 58 -9.75 6.24 -8.00
C MET A 58 -8.55 6.63 -8.87
N ARG A 59 -8.78 6.76 -10.18
CA ARG A 59 -7.75 7.22 -11.13
C ARG A 59 -7.49 8.72 -10.91
N LEU A 60 -6.26 9.17 -11.21
CA LEU A 60 -5.90 10.59 -11.07
C LEU A 60 -6.85 11.52 -11.83
N SER A 61 -7.23 11.17 -13.05
CA SER A 61 -8.19 11.94 -13.85
C SER A 61 -9.52 12.13 -13.14
N ASN A 62 -10.02 11.09 -12.46
CA ASN A 62 -11.27 11.13 -11.72
C ASN A 62 -11.13 12.01 -10.49
N LEU A 63 -10.03 11.89 -9.74
CA LEU A 63 -9.73 12.73 -8.59
C LEU A 63 -9.72 14.22 -8.96
N LEU A 64 -9.04 14.55 -10.06
CA LEU A 64 -8.96 15.92 -10.59
C LEU A 64 -10.31 16.42 -11.11
N GLY A 65 -11.12 15.53 -11.67
CA GLY A 65 -12.45 15.84 -12.20
C GLY A 65 -13.53 15.96 -11.13
N LEU A 66 -13.25 15.69 -9.86
CA LEU A 66 -14.23 15.82 -8.78
C LEU A 66 -14.75 17.26 -8.71
N ARG A 67 -16.07 17.43 -8.67
CA ARG A 67 -16.75 18.72 -8.61
C ARG A 67 -17.75 18.72 -7.48
N LEU A 68 -17.85 19.85 -6.79
CA LEU A 68 -18.72 20.04 -5.63
C LEU A 68 -20.22 19.94 -5.99
N ASP A 69 -20.58 20.40 -7.19
CA ASP A 69 -21.96 20.48 -7.69
C ASP A 69 -22.48 19.17 -8.31
N ARG A 70 -21.60 18.19 -8.57
CA ARG A 70 -21.94 16.98 -9.33
C ARG A 70 -21.58 15.70 -8.59
N HIS A 71 -20.38 15.64 -8.01
CA HIS A 71 -19.77 14.38 -7.61
C HIS A 71 -19.88 14.05 -6.12
N LEU A 72 -20.27 15.03 -5.30
CA LEU A 72 -20.41 14.86 -3.85
C LEU A 72 -21.89 14.71 -3.50
N ARG A 73 -22.26 13.64 -2.79
CA ARG A 73 -23.65 13.38 -2.38
C ARG A 73 -23.82 13.47 -0.88
N TYR A 74 -24.84 14.21 -0.47
CA TYR A 74 -25.18 14.52 0.92
C TYR A 74 -26.54 13.90 1.27
N LEU A 75 -26.59 12.57 1.36
CA LEU A 75 -27.84 11.80 1.53
C LEU A 75 -28.22 11.55 3.00
N GLY A 76 -27.46 12.08 3.96
CA GLY A 76 -27.77 11.90 5.38
C GLY A 76 -29.07 12.61 5.80
N PRO A 77 -29.65 12.29 6.97
CA PRO A 77 -30.96 12.79 7.39
C PRO A 77 -31.12 14.32 7.40
N LYS A 78 -30.02 15.05 7.53
CA LYS A 78 -29.99 16.53 7.51
C LYS A 78 -29.45 17.13 6.22
N GLY A 79 -29.03 16.32 5.24
CA GLY A 79 -28.45 16.78 3.98
C GLY A 79 -27.11 17.55 4.12
N ARG A 80 -26.47 17.50 5.30
CA ARG A 80 -25.30 18.34 5.62
C ARG A 80 -23.96 17.64 5.58
N ARG A 81 -23.96 16.31 5.46
CA ARG A 81 -22.77 15.48 5.55
C ARG A 81 -22.52 14.73 4.25
N LEU A 82 -21.29 14.76 3.77
CA LEU A 82 -20.84 13.97 2.63
C LEU A 82 -20.99 12.48 2.96
N THR A 83 -21.71 11.78 2.12
CA THR A 83 -22.00 10.34 2.28
C THR A 83 -21.42 9.51 1.17
N HIS A 84 -21.38 10.04 -0.06
CA HIS A 84 -20.88 9.29 -1.22
C HIS A 84 -20.10 10.19 -2.17
N LEU A 85 -19.09 9.61 -2.81
CA LEU A 85 -18.51 10.11 -4.06
C LEU A 85 -19.16 9.38 -5.21
N VAL A 86 -19.76 10.13 -6.15
CA VAL A 86 -20.47 9.57 -7.30
C VAL A 86 -19.88 10.14 -8.58
N ILE A 87 -19.47 9.27 -9.51
CA ILE A 87 -18.96 9.66 -10.83
C ILE A 87 -19.68 8.78 -11.86
N ALA A 88 -20.34 9.41 -12.83
CA ALA A 88 -21.09 8.67 -13.83
C ALA A 88 -20.15 7.86 -14.74
N GLY A 89 -20.61 6.72 -15.26
CA GLY A 89 -19.78 5.81 -16.06
C GLY A 89 -19.13 6.47 -17.28
N HIS A 90 -19.82 7.41 -17.94
CA HIS A 90 -19.28 8.16 -19.08
C HIS A 90 -18.12 9.10 -18.73
N GLU A 91 -17.96 9.47 -17.45
CA GLU A 91 -16.84 10.26 -16.92
C GLU A 91 -15.66 9.36 -16.49
N VAL A 92 -15.85 8.03 -16.50
CA VAL A 92 -14.83 7.05 -16.11
C VAL A 92 -14.30 6.31 -17.33
N LYS A 93 -12.97 6.22 -17.47
CA LYS A 93 -12.28 5.61 -18.61
C LYS A 93 -12.79 4.22 -19.06
N ASN A 94 -13.31 3.41 -18.13
CA ASN A 94 -13.77 2.04 -18.40
C ASN A 94 -15.30 1.94 -18.56
N GLY A 95 -16.03 3.05 -18.43
CA GLY A 95 -17.50 3.07 -18.45
C GLY A 95 -18.17 2.67 -17.13
N GLU A 96 -17.41 2.21 -16.13
CA GLU A 96 -17.95 1.74 -14.87
C GLU A 96 -18.21 2.93 -13.94
N PRO A 97 -19.48 3.19 -13.54
CA PRO A 97 -19.78 4.26 -12.60
C PRO A 97 -19.08 4.01 -11.26
N ILE A 98 -18.68 5.08 -10.60
CA ILE A 98 -18.17 5.03 -9.24
C ILE A 98 -19.27 5.52 -8.33
N GLU A 99 -19.71 4.66 -7.41
CA GLU A 99 -20.55 5.03 -6.28
C GLU A 99 -19.85 4.52 -5.03
N TRP A 100 -19.25 5.44 -4.27
CA TRP A 100 -18.36 5.09 -3.19
C TRP A 100 -18.83 5.67 -1.86
N PRO A 101 -19.19 4.84 -0.86
CA PRO A 101 -19.54 5.33 0.46
C PRO A 101 -18.32 5.95 1.14
N VAL A 102 -18.50 7.13 1.73
CA VAL A 102 -17.45 7.88 2.42
C VAL A 102 -17.60 7.67 3.93
N PRO A 103 -16.58 7.10 4.60
CA PRO A 103 -16.58 6.98 6.06
C PRO A 103 -16.73 8.34 6.75
N GLU A 104 -17.36 8.33 7.94
CA GLU A 104 -17.72 9.58 8.62
C GLU A 104 -16.50 10.47 8.93
N GLU A 105 -15.37 9.87 9.31
CA GLU A 105 -14.13 10.59 9.60
C GLU A 105 -13.54 11.24 8.35
N SER A 106 -13.47 10.49 7.24
CA SER A 106 -13.03 10.99 5.94
C SER A 106 -13.93 12.12 5.45
N ALA A 107 -15.25 11.99 5.61
CA ALA A 107 -16.20 13.06 5.28
C ALA A 107 -15.93 14.33 6.09
N ARG A 108 -15.66 14.22 7.41
CA ARG A 108 -15.30 15.39 8.24
C ARG A 108 -14.04 16.08 7.73
N LEU A 109 -13.02 15.31 7.34
CA LEU A 109 -11.77 15.84 6.82
C LEU A 109 -11.97 16.56 5.49
N ILE A 110 -12.65 15.91 4.53
CA ILE A 110 -12.92 16.46 3.20
C ILE A 110 -13.77 17.72 3.29
N GLU A 111 -14.83 17.71 4.10
CA GLU A 111 -15.69 18.87 4.29
C GLU A 111 -14.98 20.05 4.97
N ARG A 112 -14.08 19.77 5.93
CA ARG A 112 -13.26 20.81 6.55
C ARG A 112 -12.37 21.47 5.51
N TYR A 113 -11.74 20.69 4.64
CA TYR A 113 -11.01 21.24 3.50
C TYR A 113 -11.91 22.14 2.62
N ILE A 114 -13.08 21.63 2.22
CA ILE A 114 -14.01 22.37 1.34
C ILE A 114 -14.44 23.70 1.95
N ARG A 115 -14.78 23.74 3.24
CA ARG A 115 -15.34 24.94 3.88
C ARG A 115 -14.29 25.93 4.36
N SER A 116 -13.16 25.46 4.87
CA SER A 116 -12.23 26.31 5.63
C SER A 116 -10.93 26.61 4.91
N TYR A 117 -10.60 25.90 3.84
CA TYR A 117 -9.28 25.98 3.21
C TYR A 117 -9.37 26.12 1.69
N ARG A 118 -10.30 25.42 1.04
CA ARG A 118 -10.49 25.52 -0.40
C ARG A 118 -10.74 26.97 -0.90
N PRO A 119 -11.48 27.85 -0.18
CA PRO A 119 -11.69 29.23 -0.61
C PRO A 119 -10.39 30.02 -0.83
N ASP A 120 -9.33 29.74 -0.06
CA ASP A 120 -8.03 30.42 -0.22
C ASP A 120 -7.23 29.96 -1.44
N LEU A 121 -7.72 28.95 -2.18
CA LEU A 121 -7.05 28.37 -3.35
C LEU A 121 -7.73 28.73 -4.67
N THR A 122 -8.84 29.45 -4.64
CA THR A 122 -9.64 29.73 -5.84
C THR A 122 -10.51 30.95 -5.68
N ASP A 123 -10.74 31.61 -6.80
CA ASP A 123 -11.79 32.63 -6.89
C ASP A 123 -13.19 31.99 -6.86
N GLU A 124 -14.20 32.82 -6.62
CA GLU A 124 -15.61 32.41 -6.62
C GLU A 124 -16.01 31.76 -7.95
N GLY A 125 -16.86 30.74 -7.87
CA GLY A 125 -17.44 30.07 -9.05
C GLY A 125 -16.65 28.88 -9.61
N ASN A 126 -15.41 28.63 -9.20
CA ASN A 126 -14.74 27.38 -9.57
C ASN A 126 -15.46 26.19 -8.90
N PRO A 127 -15.96 25.19 -9.64
CA PRO A 127 -16.74 24.08 -9.08
C PRO A 127 -15.87 22.86 -8.69
N TYR A 128 -14.59 22.82 -9.06
CA TYR A 128 -13.75 21.65 -8.86
C TYR A 128 -13.36 21.48 -7.40
N LEU A 129 -13.44 20.26 -6.86
CA LEU A 129 -13.01 19.97 -5.49
C LEU A 129 -11.56 20.41 -5.26
N PHE A 130 -10.71 20.22 -6.27
CA PHE A 130 -9.31 20.66 -6.26
C PHE A 130 -9.07 21.71 -7.36
N PRO A 131 -9.26 23.00 -7.04
CA PRO A 131 -9.17 24.06 -8.04
C PRO A 131 -7.73 24.29 -8.53
N GLY A 132 -7.62 24.68 -9.79
CA GLY A 132 -6.41 25.21 -10.42
C GLY A 132 -6.55 26.72 -10.65
N ALA A 133 -5.70 27.28 -11.52
CA ALA A 133 -5.86 28.67 -11.94
C ALA A 133 -7.15 28.83 -12.78
N GLY A 134 -7.90 29.90 -12.52
CA GLY A 134 -9.17 30.20 -13.20
C GLY A 134 -10.29 29.22 -12.83
N ALA A 135 -11.15 28.88 -13.81
CA ALA A 135 -12.33 28.03 -13.60
C ALA A 135 -12.04 26.51 -13.71
N GLY A 136 -10.79 26.11 -13.89
CA GLY A 136 -10.37 24.73 -14.12
C GLY A 136 -9.91 23.97 -12.87
N PRO A 137 -9.71 22.65 -12.97
CA PRO A 137 -9.07 21.87 -11.92
C PRO A 137 -7.55 22.13 -11.87
N ILE A 138 -6.91 21.75 -10.76
CA ILE A 138 -5.45 21.72 -10.68
C ILE A 138 -4.88 20.82 -11.78
N SER A 139 -3.74 21.22 -12.38
CA SER A 139 -3.12 20.40 -13.42
C SER A 139 -2.61 19.06 -12.88
N ALA A 140 -2.72 18.02 -13.69
CA ALA A 140 -2.28 16.67 -13.33
C ALA A 140 -0.78 16.61 -12.99
N SER A 141 0.03 17.38 -13.72
CA SER A 141 1.47 17.49 -13.50
C SER A 141 1.79 18.13 -12.15
N SER A 142 1.13 19.25 -11.80
CA SER A 142 1.34 19.93 -10.53
C SER A 142 0.92 19.05 -9.35
N LEU A 143 -0.25 18.42 -9.43
CA LEU A 143 -0.71 17.49 -8.39
C LEU A 143 0.26 16.32 -8.23
N SER A 144 0.61 15.65 -9.33
CA SER A 144 1.50 14.49 -9.29
C SER A 144 2.86 14.84 -8.71
N HIS A 145 3.39 16.03 -9.02
CA HIS A 145 4.65 16.51 -8.48
C HIS A 145 4.56 16.72 -6.96
N HIS A 146 3.58 17.48 -6.48
CA HIS A 146 3.41 17.75 -5.05
C HIS A 146 3.18 16.48 -4.22
N LEU A 147 2.30 15.58 -4.70
CA LEU A 147 2.02 14.32 -4.02
C LEU A 147 3.28 13.45 -3.89
N LYS A 148 4.06 13.34 -4.97
CA LYS A 148 5.29 12.54 -4.98
C LYS A 148 6.37 13.15 -4.10
N ALA A 149 6.59 14.45 -4.19
CA ALA A 149 7.61 15.15 -3.42
C ALA A 149 7.33 15.01 -1.91
N HIS A 150 6.08 15.27 -1.51
CA HIS A 150 5.66 15.17 -0.11
C HIS A 150 5.81 13.75 0.45
N LEU A 151 5.30 12.74 -0.24
CA LEU A 151 5.40 11.36 0.25
C LEU A 151 6.83 10.82 0.19
N TRP A 152 7.66 11.30 -0.74
CA TRP A 152 9.08 10.99 -0.71
C TRP A 152 9.73 11.52 0.58
N GLU A 153 9.44 12.76 0.97
CA GLU A 153 9.98 13.37 2.18
C GLU A 153 9.49 12.68 3.46
N VAL A 154 8.19 12.38 3.55
CA VAL A 154 7.59 11.85 4.78
C VAL A 154 7.84 10.35 4.98
N ILE A 155 7.75 9.55 3.90
CA ILE A 155 7.79 8.07 4.02
C ILE A 155 8.90 7.42 3.19
N GLY A 156 9.73 8.19 2.46
CA GLY A 156 10.85 7.66 1.69
C GLY A 156 10.44 6.84 0.46
N VAL A 157 9.17 6.96 0.02
CA VAL A 157 8.64 6.21 -1.12
C VAL A 157 8.02 7.16 -2.11
N GLU A 158 8.44 7.06 -3.38
CA GLU A 158 7.75 7.77 -4.44
C GLU A 158 6.37 7.12 -4.59
N VAL A 159 5.31 7.85 -4.28
CA VAL A 159 3.93 7.37 -4.40
C VAL A 159 3.20 8.16 -5.47
N ASN A 160 2.48 7.43 -6.33
CA ASN A 160 1.62 8.00 -7.35
C ASN A 160 0.22 7.36 -7.25
N PRO A 161 -0.80 7.90 -7.93
CA PRO A 161 -2.16 7.36 -7.86
C PRO A 161 -2.28 5.89 -8.30
N HIS A 162 -1.45 5.42 -9.24
CA HIS A 162 -1.41 3.99 -9.60
C HIS A 162 -0.81 3.11 -8.50
N LEU A 163 0.16 3.64 -7.74
CA LEU A 163 0.72 2.96 -6.58
C LEU A 163 -0.29 2.93 -5.42
N MET A 164 -1.05 4.02 -5.20
CA MET A 164 -2.16 4.04 -4.23
C MET A 164 -3.21 2.96 -4.55
N ARG A 165 -3.54 2.79 -5.84
CA ARG A 165 -4.42 1.69 -6.27
C ARG A 165 -3.83 0.31 -5.97
N SER A 166 -2.53 0.14 -6.14
CA SER A 166 -1.84 -1.11 -5.78
C SER A 166 -1.80 -1.34 -4.28
N PHE A 167 -1.66 -0.25 -3.50
CA PHE A 167 -1.73 -0.28 -2.04
C PHE A 167 -3.10 -0.68 -1.53
N ALA A 168 -4.20 -0.15 -2.11
CA ALA A 168 -5.55 -0.56 -1.75
C ALA A 168 -5.79 -2.07 -1.97
N ALA A 169 -5.31 -2.62 -3.10
CA ALA A 169 -5.37 -4.06 -3.35
C ALA A 169 -4.59 -4.87 -2.31
N TRP A 170 -3.35 -4.45 -1.99
CA TRP A 170 -2.54 -5.11 -0.97
C TRP A 170 -3.20 -5.03 0.41
N LEU A 171 -3.72 -3.86 0.79
CA LEU A 171 -4.35 -3.62 2.09
C LEU A 171 -5.56 -4.54 2.26
N HIS A 172 -6.42 -4.64 1.24
CA HIS A 172 -7.58 -5.51 1.28
C HIS A 172 -7.20 -6.99 1.38
N LEU A 173 -6.29 -7.47 0.51
CA LEU A 173 -5.88 -8.88 0.48
C LEU A 173 -5.06 -9.29 1.71
N ARG A 174 -4.44 -8.34 2.42
CA ARG A 174 -3.79 -8.61 3.69
C ARG A 174 -4.78 -9.08 4.76
N HIS A 175 -6.01 -8.55 4.75
CA HIS A 175 -7.07 -8.92 5.68
C HIS A 175 -7.98 -10.01 5.13
N TYR A 176 -8.20 -10.02 3.82
CA TYR A 176 -9.07 -10.96 3.12
C TYR A 176 -8.34 -11.61 1.93
N PRO A 177 -7.45 -12.59 2.17
CA PRO A 177 -6.54 -13.12 1.14
C PRO A 177 -7.23 -13.73 -0.09
N GLU A 178 -8.47 -14.21 0.07
CA GLU A 178 -9.24 -14.87 -0.98
C GLU A 178 -10.18 -13.90 -1.72
N ALA A 179 -10.23 -12.63 -1.31
CA ALA A 179 -11.18 -11.63 -1.82
C ALA A 179 -10.70 -10.91 -3.09
N ILE A 180 -10.17 -11.65 -4.06
CA ILE A 180 -9.68 -11.07 -5.34
C ILE A 180 -10.81 -10.41 -6.13
N ASP A 181 -12.02 -10.99 -6.12
CA ASP A 181 -13.17 -10.37 -6.82
C ASP A 181 -13.59 -9.05 -6.16
N GLU A 182 -13.47 -8.93 -4.83
CA GLU A 182 -13.70 -7.66 -4.15
C GLU A 182 -12.67 -6.61 -4.58
N VAL A 183 -11.38 -6.97 -4.68
CA VAL A 183 -10.35 -6.06 -5.22
C VAL A 183 -10.69 -5.63 -6.65
N ARG A 184 -11.21 -6.53 -7.49
CA ARG A 184 -11.67 -6.20 -8.85
C ARG A 184 -12.75 -5.11 -8.80
N ARG A 185 -13.74 -5.25 -7.90
CA ARG A 185 -14.82 -4.26 -7.70
C ARG A 185 -14.30 -2.94 -7.13
N ILE A 186 -13.47 -2.98 -6.09
CA ILE A 186 -12.83 -1.81 -5.45
C ILE A 186 -12.06 -0.97 -6.49
N LEU A 187 -11.36 -1.64 -7.41
CA LEU A 187 -10.59 -0.97 -8.45
C LEU A 187 -11.39 -0.63 -9.71
N GLY A 188 -12.63 -1.10 -9.84
CA GLY A 188 -13.46 -0.94 -11.04
C GLY A 188 -12.86 -1.64 -12.25
N HIS A 189 -12.27 -2.83 -12.09
CA HIS A 189 -11.77 -3.61 -13.23
C HIS A 189 -12.90 -4.45 -13.83
N ARG A 190 -13.03 -4.44 -15.16
CA ARG A 190 -14.03 -5.27 -15.87
C ARG A 190 -13.68 -6.75 -15.84
N SER A 191 -12.40 -7.08 -16.02
CA SER A 191 -11.92 -8.45 -16.04
C SER A 191 -11.17 -8.80 -14.75
N ILE A 192 -11.54 -9.93 -14.16
CA ILE A 192 -10.82 -10.53 -13.04
C ILE A 192 -9.40 -10.94 -13.42
N GLU A 193 -9.16 -11.31 -14.69
CA GLU A 193 -7.84 -11.68 -15.20
C GLU A 193 -6.84 -10.51 -15.08
N THR A 194 -7.31 -9.28 -15.31
CA THR A 194 -6.49 -8.07 -15.15
C THR A 194 -6.10 -7.89 -13.68
N THR A 195 -7.03 -8.12 -12.75
CA THR A 195 -6.78 -8.05 -11.30
C THR A 195 -5.81 -9.15 -10.87
N MET A 196 -6.02 -10.40 -11.31
CA MET A 196 -5.17 -11.55 -11.01
C MET A 196 -3.72 -11.32 -11.47
N ARG A 197 -3.52 -10.83 -12.70
CA ARG A 197 -2.18 -10.57 -13.27
C ARG A 197 -1.34 -9.62 -12.43
N HIS A 198 -1.98 -8.68 -11.73
CA HIS A 198 -1.30 -7.65 -10.94
C HIS A 198 -1.20 -8.00 -9.45
N TYR A 199 -2.18 -8.71 -8.88
CA TYR A 199 -2.34 -8.82 -7.43
C TYR A 199 -2.21 -10.23 -6.85
N ILE A 200 -2.15 -11.28 -7.68
CA ILE A 200 -1.87 -12.66 -7.22
C ILE A 200 -0.58 -12.78 -6.41
N LEU A 201 0.37 -11.86 -6.61
CA LEU A 201 1.62 -11.84 -5.85
C LEU A 201 1.39 -11.52 -4.37
N PHE A 202 0.41 -10.68 -4.03
CA PHE A 202 0.09 -10.37 -2.63
C PHE A 202 -0.59 -11.56 -1.95
N GLU A 203 -1.45 -12.28 -2.67
CA GLU A 203 -2.04 -13.53 -2.22
C GLU A 203 -0.95 -14.59 -1.96
N LYS A 204 -0.01 -14.77 -2.90
CA LYS A 204 1.13 -15.69 -2.75
C LYS A 204 2.00 -15.33 -1.55
N GLU A 205 2.28 -14.05 -1.33
CA GLU A 205 3.04 -13.58 -0.17
C GLU A 205 2.30 -13.88 1.14
N ALA A 206 1.00 -13.59 1.21
CA ALA A 206 0.18 -13.91 2.36
C ALA A 206 0.11 -15.42 2.64
N ALA A 207 -0.03 -16.24 1.60
CA ALA A 207 0.00 -17.70 1.69
C ALA A 207 1.35 -18.22 2.19
N ALA A 208 2.47 -17.69 1.67
CA ALA A 208 3.81 -18.05 2.11
C ALA A 208 4.04 -17.70 3.59
N LEU A 209 3.57 -16.54 4.05
CA LEU A 209 3.64 -16.15 5.47
C LEU A 209 2.83 -17.09 6.36
N ARG A 210 1.62 -17.49 5.94
CA ARG A 210 0.79 -18.47 6.68
C ARG A 210 1.48 -19.83 6.75
N PHE A 211 1.99 -20.33 5.64
CA PHE A 211 2.74 -21.59 5.60
C PHE A 211 3.95 -21.54 6.53
N GLY A 212 4.73 -20.45 6.50
CA GLY A 212 5.85 -20.24 7.41
C GLY A 212 5.45 -20.31 8.87
N ARG A 213 4.34 -19.67 9.26
CA ARG A 213 3.79 -19.77 10.63
C ARG A 213 3.41 -21.21 11.00
N SER A 214 2.78 -21.95 10.09
CA SER A 214 2.47 -23.37 10.31
C SER A 214 3.73 -24.21 10.53
N VAL A 215 4.79 -23.97 9.76
CA VAL A 215 6.09 -24.64 9.95
C VAL A 215 6.71 -24.30 11.30
N LEU A 216 6.75 -23.02 11.68
CA LEU A 216 7.32 -22.59 12.95
C LEU A 216 6.56 -23.15 14.15
N ARG A 217 5.22 -23.15 14.08
CA ARG A 217 4.36 -23.78 15.08
C ARG A 217 4.65 -25.27 15.21
N LEU A 218 4.71 -26.00 14.10
CA LEU A 218 4.97 -27.44 14.12
C LEU A 218 6.37 -27.75 14.67
N ARG A 219 7.37 -26.90 14.39
CA ARG A 219 8.72 -27.04 14.98
C ARG A 219 8.70 -26.92 16.50
N GLU A 220 7.89 -26.03 17.04
CA GLU A 220 7.72 -25.86 18.48
C GLU A 220 7.04 -27.10 19.09
N GLU A 221 5.92 -27.52 18.52
CA GLU A 221 5.13 -28.68 18.97
C GLU A 221 5.92 -30.00 18.91
N THR A 222 6.76 -30.19 17.88
CA THR A 222 7.51 -31.44 17.66
C THR A 222 8.92 -31.44 18.24
N ARG A 223 9.33 -30.38 18.95
CA ARG A 223 10.70 -30.26 19.51
C ARG A 223 11.07 -31.43 20.42
N GLY A 224 10.15 -31.85 21.29
CA GLY A 224 10.37 -32.98 22.20
C GLY A 224 10.52 -34.32 21.46
N LEU A 225 9.66 -34.57 20.47
CA LEU A 225 9.73 -35.76 19.61
C LEU A 225 11.05 -35.80 18.84
N ALA A 226 11.49 -34.67 18.30
CA ALA A 226 12.77 -34.56 17.60
C ALA A 226 13.95 -34.90 18.50
N LEU A 227 13.97 -34.41 19.75
CA LEU A 227 15.01 -34.73 20.74
C LEU A 227 14.99 -36.22 21.14
N ALA A 228 13.82 -36.77 21.44
CA ALA A 228 13.65 -38.17 21.79
C ALA A 228 14.12 -39.11 20.67
N SER A 229 13.77 -38.81 19.41
CA SER A 229 14.19 -39.60 18.26
C SER A 229 15.72 -39.67 18.07
N ARG A 230 16.45 -38.61 18.47
CA ARG A 230 17.91 -38.57 18.41
C ARG A 230 18.57 -39.37 19.52
N LEU A 231 17.95 -39.42 20.71
CA LEU A 231 18.42 -40.24 21.83
C LEU A 231 18.21 -41.73 21.58
N VAL A 232 17.10 -42.10 20.92
CA VAL A 232 16.83 -43.48 20.51
C VAL A 232 17.77 -43.92 19.38
N ARG A 233 18.14 -43.01 18.47
CA ARG A 233 19.12 -43.24 17.39
C ARG A 233 20.57 -43.06 17.83
N ARG A 234 20.95 -43.44 19.06
CA ARG A 234 22.39 -43.53 19.39
C ARG A 234 23.05 -44.47 18.37
N PRO A 235 24.17 -44.10 17.74
CA PRO A 235 24.87 -45.03 16.89
C PRO A 235 25.27 -46.20 17.78
N VAL A 236 24.92 -47.43 17.38
CA VAL A 236 25.63 -48.61 17.88
C VAL A 236 27.10 -48.28 17.60
N ALA A 237 27.89 -48.07 18.65
CA ALA A 237 29.32 -47.90 18.52
C ALA A 237 29.80 -49.06 17.63
N ARG A 238 30.48 -48.75 16.53
CA ARG A 238 31.15 -49.78 15.73
C ARG A 238 32.17 -50.44 16.65
N ALA A 239 31.75 -51.48 17.36
CA ALA A 239 32.60 -52.33 18.15
C ALA A 239 33.53 -53.03 17.16
N GLY A 240 34.82 -52.69 17.27
CA GLY A 240 35.94 -53.47 16.78
C GLY A 240 35.90 -53.85 15.30
N TRP A 241 36.47 -53.00 14.44
CA TRP A 241 37.16 -53.52 13.26
C TRP A 241 38.58 -53.95 13.69
N ALA A 242 38.63 -54.97 14.55
CA ALA A 242 39.82 -55.80 14.71
C ALA A 242 39.63 -56.97 13.73
N GLY A 243 40.62 -57.14 12.86
CA GLY A 243 40.47 -57.87 11.62
C GLY A 243 40.11 -59.33 11.79
N GLU A 244 39.25 -59.81 10.89
CA GLU A 244 39.37 -61.18 10.43
C GLU A 244 38.89 -61.30 8.99
N ARG A 245 39.84 -61.51 8.09
CA ARG A 245 39.59 -62.10 6.78
C ARG A 245 39.10 -63.52 7.01
N ARG A 246 37.86 -63.84 6.62
CA ARG A 246 37.51 -65.21 6.21
C ARG A 246 36.18 -65.24 5.43
N SER A 247 36.33 -65.71 4.19
CA SER A 247 35.35 -66.43 3.33
C SER A 247 34.00 -65.76 3.03
N GLN A 248 33.88 -65.33 1.76
CA GLN A 248 32.60 -65.19 1.06
C GLN A 248 31.84 -66.52 1.08
N ALA A 249 30.66 -66.53 1.68
CA ALA A 249 29.62 -67.52 1.40
C ALA A 249 28.40 -66.75 0.88
N ALA A 250 27.91 -67.16 -0.29
CA ALA A 250 26.81 -66.53 -1.00
C ALA A 250 25.51 -66.55 -0.18
N LEU A 251 24.80 -65.42 -0.13
CA LEU A 251 23.43 -65.35 0.36
C LEU A 251 22.46 -65.88 -0.71
N PRO A 252 21.47 -66.71 -0.37
CA PRO A 252 20.45 -67.13 -1.32
C PRO A 252 19.49 -65.98 -1.66
N ALA A 253 19.03 -65.95 -2.91
CA ALA A 253 18.10 -64.96 -3.43
C ALA A 253 16.74 -65.00 -2.70
N PRO A 254 16.07 -63.84 -2.49
CA PRO A 254 14.75 -63.83 -1.87
C PRO A 254 13.68 -64.43 -2.79
N ALA A 255 12.86 -65.31 -2.22
CA ALA A 255 11.70 -65.92 -2.85
C ALA A 255 10.64 -64.87 -3.24
N ARG A 256 10.07 -65.01 -4.44
CA ARG A 256 8.92 -64.23 -4.91
C ARG A 256 7.70 -64.53 -4.04
N VAL A 257 7.17 -63.51 -3.36
CA VAL A 257 5.84 -63.58 -2.74
C VAL A 257 4.81 -63.11 -3.75
N ALA A 258 3.81 -63.96 -4.00
CA ALA A 258 2.69 -63.70 -4.89
C ALA A 258 1.64 -62.81 -4.22
N GLY A 259 1.11 -61.86 -5.01
CA GLY A 259 -0.28 -61.40 -5.00
C GLY A 259 -0.86 -60.82 -3.71
N VAL A 260 -0.92 -59.48 -3.64
CA VAL A 260 -2.04 -58.79 -2.98
C VAL A 260 -2.50 -57.65 -3.88
N SER A 261 -3.76 -57.72 -4.27
CA SER A 261 -4.47 -56.80 -5.16
C SER A 261 -4.66 -55.42 -4.53
N SER A 262 -4.32 -54.37 -5.26
CA SER A 262 -4.71 -52.98 -4.95
C SER A 262 -6.17 -52.75 -5.35
N PRO A 263 -6.99 -52.03 -4.55
CA PRO A 263 -8.30 -51.58 -5.01
C PRO A 263 -8.17 -50.31 -5.86
N ASP A 264 -8.91 -50.33 -6.96
CA ASP A 264 -9.15 -49.23 -7.89
C ASP A 264 -9.60 -47.94 -7.20
N LEU A 265 -8.96 -46.83 -7.56
CA LEU A 265 -9.57 -45.51 -7.50
C LEU A 265 -9.39 -44.79 -8.85
N GLY A 266 -10.40 -44.98 -9.69
CA GLY A 266 -11.07 -43.96 -10.50
C GLY A 266 -10.19 -42.94 -11.23
N GLY A 267 -10.05 -43.14 -12.54
CA GLY A 267 -9.49 -42.16 -13.45
C GLY A 267 -10.32 -40.87 -13.56
N VAL A 268 -9.62 -39.78 -13.90
CA VAL A 268 -10.21 -38.55 -14.44
C VAL A 268 -9.52 -38.28 -15.79
N PRO A 269 -10.28 -38.02 -16.87
CA PRO A 269 -9.76 -38.00 -18.23
C PRO A 269 -8.95 -36.75 -18.56
N GLY A 270 -7.99 -36.92 -19.47
CA GLY A 270 -7.01 -35.93 -19.88
C GLY A 270 -7.59 -34.67 -20.52
N GLN A 271 -6.93 -33.54 -20.26
CA GLN A 271 -7.06 -32.34 -21.08
C GLN A 271 -5.99 -32.33 -22.18
N PRO A 272 -6.33 -31.91 -23.41
CA PRO A 272 -5.39 -31.84 -24.52
C PRO A 272 -4.42 -30.66 -24.34
N GLY A 273 -3.14 -30.89 -24.67
CA GLY A 273 -2.12 -29.84 -24.73
C GLY A 273 -2.43 -28.82 -25.84
N PRO A 274 -1.98 -27.56 -25.71
CA PRO A 274 -2.27 -26.54 -26.70
C PRO A 274 -1.51 -26.82 -28.01
N ALA A 275 -2.28 -26.83 -29.10
CA ALA A 275 -1.80 -26.87 -30.47
C ALA A 275 -0.95 -25.62 -30.79
N VAL A 276 0.19 -25.87 -31.42
CA VAL A 276 1.08 -24.87 -32.01
C VAL A 276 0.39 -24.30 -33.26
N ALA A 277 0.26 -22.96 -33.33
CA ALA A 277 -0.14 -22.25 -34.55
C ALA A 277 1.04 -21.38 -35.05
N PRO A 278 1.18 -21.21 -36.37
CA PRO A 278 2.45 -20.83 -36.99
C PRO A 278 2.68 -19.31 -37.05
N ALA A 279 3.95 -18.98 -37.22
CA ALA A 279 4.50 -17.64 -37.38
C ALA A 279 3.87 -16.88 -38.57
N VAL A 280 3.47 -15.63 -38.32
CA VAL A 280 3.18 -14.64 -39.35
C VAL A 280 4.27 -13.57 -39.31
N GLN A 281 5.05 -13.51 -40.38
CA GLN A 281 5.97 -12.42 -40.71
C GLN A 281 5.18 -11.17 -41.10
N GLY A 282 5.62 -9.99 -40.65
CA GLY A 282 4.96 -8.73 -40.99
C GLY A 282 5.73 -7.47 -40.57
N LYS A 283 6.72 -7.12 -41.40
CA LYS A 283 7.19 -5.75 -41.78
C LYS A 283 7.57 -4.71 -40.71
N ALA A 284 8.83 -4.28 -40.85
CA ALA A 284 9.39 -3.03 -40.35
C ALA A 284 8.94 -1.81 -41.16
N LEU A 285 8.60 -0.72 -40.45
CA LEU A 285 8.60 0.71 -40.81
C LEU A 285 8.65 1.44 -39.46
N GLY A 286 9.36 2.53 -39.18
CA GLY A 286 10.21 3.45 -39.92
C GLY A 286 10.58 4.54 -38.89
N ALA A 287 11.79 5.09 -39.01
CA ALA A 287 12.35 6.08 -38.09
C ALA A 287 11.54 7.39 -38.03
N GLY A 288 11.54 8.06 -36.87
CA GLY A 288 11.01 9.40 -36.68
C GLY A 288 11.68 10.08 -35.49
N GLN A 289 12.79 10.77 -35.76
CA GLN A 289 13.47 11.66 -34.83
C GLN A 289 12.61 12.91 -34.60
N HIS A 290 12.42 13.35 -33.35
CA HIS A 290 12.10 14.75 -33.06
C HIS A 290 12.79 15.22 -31.77
N HIS A 291 13.49 16.33 -31.93
CA HIS A 291 14.21 17.11 -30.93
C HIS A 291 13.36 17.46 -29.69
N GLN A 292 13.97 17.36 -28.50
CA GLN A 292 13.55 18.16 -27.35
C GLN A 292 14.72 19.04 -26.88
N GLY A 293 14.52 20.35 -27.06
CA GLY A 293 15.36 21.40 -26.53
C GLY A 293 15.32 21.44 -25.00
N ARG A 294 16.50 21.61 -24.41
CA ARG A 294 16.71 21.81 -22.98
C ARG A 294 16.29 23.25 -22.61
N GLY A 295 15.13 23.40 -21.97
CA GLY A 295 14.79 24.61 -21.21
C GLY A 295 15.20 24.43 -19.75
N ARG A 296 16.25 25.14 -19.32
CA ARG A 296 16.63 25.28 -17.90
C ARG A 296 15.60 26.18 -17.21
N LEU A 297 15.02 25.74 -16.09
CA LEU A 297 14.36 26.60 -15.11
C LEU A 297 14.97 26.31 -13.74
N GLY A 298 15.32 27.39 -13.04
CA GLY A 298 16.15 27.43 -11.83
C GLY A 298 15.49 26.88 -10.55
N PRO A 299 16.21 26.95 -9.42
CA PRO A 299 15.88 26.24 -8.19
C PRO A 299 14.69 26.85 -7.42
N LEU A 300 13.93 26.00 -6.74
CA LEU A 300 12.86 26.33 -5.80
C LEU A 300 13.43 26.96 -4.51
N PRO A 301 12.72 27.91 -3.87
CA PRO A 301 13.06 28.42 -2.54
C PRO A 301 12.77 27.39 -1.45
N GLY A 302 13.67 27.32 -0.47
CA GLY A 302 13.69 26.31 0.59
C GLY A 302 12.59 26.48 1.65
N LEU A 303 12.04 25.36 2.08
CA LEU A 303 11.30 25.23 3.35
C LEU A 303 12.30 24.98 4.49
N PRO A 304 12.04 25.47 5.71
CA PRO A 304 13.01 25.43 6.80
C PRO A 304 13.24 24.01 7.31
N ALA A 305 14.52 23.68 7.51
CA ALA A 305 14.99 22.43 8.08
C ALA A 305 14.52 22.29 9.54
N VAL A 306 13.83 21.19 9.85
CA VAL A 306 13.49 20.81 11.22
C VAL A 306 14.76 20.36 11.93
N ALA A 307 15.35 21.25 12.72
CA ALA A 307 16.52 20.98 13.54
C ALA A 307 16.16 20.01 14.68
N ARG A 308 16.85 18.87 14.68
CA ARG A 308 16.78 17.81 15.69
C ARG A 308 17.65 18.22 16.88
N ALA A 309 17.05 18.82 17.92
CA ALA A 309 17.78 19.15 19.15
C ALA A 309 17.97 17.89 20.01
N ALA A 310 19.23 17.45 20.09
CA ALA A 310 19.70 16.45 21.05
C ALA A 310 20.07 17.13 22.38
N ARG A 311 19.88 16.36 23.45
CA ARG A 311 20.06 16.64 24.87
C ARG A 311 21.44 17.24 25.20
N SER A 312 21.46 18.25 26.07
CA SER A 312 22.59 18.58 26.95
C SER A 312 22.03 19.06 28.31
N GLY A 313 22.59 18.51 29.39
CA GLY A 313 22.16 18.73 30.77
C GLY A 313 22.55 20.10 31.35
N PRO A 314 22.10 20.43 32.57
CA PRO A 314 22.28 21.75 33.16
C PRO A 314 23.60 21.84 33.95
N PRO A 315 24.23 23.02 34.04
CA PRO A 315 25.20 23.30 35.09
C PRO A 315 24.55 23.95 36.30
N ALA A 316 25.16 23.66 37.45
CA ALA A 316 24.82 24.12 38.79
C ALA A 316 25.31 25.55 39.08
N GLY A 317 24.73 26.17 40.12
CA GLY A 317 25.17 27.42 40.76
C GLY A 317 24.04 28.46 40.79
N GLY A 318 23.65 29.07 41.90
CA GLY A 318 24.18 29.07 43.26
C GLY A 318 23.18 29.72 44.23
N ALA A 319 23.55 29.68 45.50
CA ALA A 319 22.77 29.99 46.69
C ALA A 319 22.24 31.43 46.79
N GLY A 320 21.14 31.59 47.54
CA GLY A 320 20.59 32.88 47.94
C GLY A 320 19.30 32.75 48.74
N ASP A 321 19.33 32.01 49.84
CA ASP A 321 18.27 32.02 50.85
C ASP A 321 18.43 33.27 51.74
N ARG A 322 17.40 34.12 51.80
CA ARG A 322 16.99 34.88 53.00
C ARG A 322 15.69 35.65 52.78
N ARG A 323 14.70 35.26 53.60
CA ARG A 323 13.81 36.10 54.42
C ARG A 323 12.63 36.83 53.77
N GLU A 324 11.48 36.46 54.36
CA GLU A 324 10.50 37.35 55.01
C GLU A 324 9.23 37.78 54.26
N ARG A 325 8.10 37.43 54.91
CA ARG A 325 6.83 38.18 55.07
C ARG A 325 5.67 37.92 54.10
N ARG A 326 4.73 37.10 54.58
CA ARG A 326 3.27 37.34 54.55
C ARG A 326 2.95 38.73 55.16
N PRO A 327 1.89 39.45 54.71
CA PRO A 327 0.48 39.17 55.09
C PRO A 327 -0.51 39.27 53.91
N VAL A 328 -1.57 38.45 53.84
CA VAL A 328 -2.96 38.73 54.29
C VAL A 328 -3.46 40.13 53.94
N LEU A 329 -4.46 40.22 53.06
CA LEU A 329 -5.70 40.99 53.27
C LEU A 329 -6.69 40.83 52.10
N ARG A 330 -7.91 40.43 52.48
CA ARG A 330 -9.24 40.54 51.84
C ARG A 330 -9.53 39.77 50.56
#